data_AF-A0A158L5H7-F1
#
_entry.id   AF-A0A158L5H7-F1
#
_cell.length_a   1.000
_cell.length_b   1.000
_cell.length_c   1.000
_cell.angle_alpha   90.00
_cell.angle_beta   90.00
_cell.angle_gamma   90.00
#
_symmetry.space_group_name_H-M   'P 1'
#
loop_
_entity.id
_entity.type
_entity.pdbx_description
1 polymer ?
#
loop_
_entity_poly.entity_id
_entity_poly.type
_entity_poly.pdbx_seq_one_letter_code
_entity_poly.pdbx_strand_id
1 'polypeptide(L)'
;MPAKKNVQAFLDKVKAVLRKVRTAKQEVVIRSLNPLIRGWANYHCNQVAKEIFHKVDMVIWKLLWRWARRRHPNKSGTWTKERYFLRHGSRTWVFGTKVLGENGKESVVKLVRASDTPIRRHAKIKGEANLFDLAWEQYFEDRLTRSMKDKLQGRTRLLNLWVGQDGVCPNCQEPLTRETGWHVHHIVPRALGGSDSLSNLLLLHPNCHRQTHSLGNSGLPAPLKRGFAEA
;
A
#
# COMPACT_ATOMS: atom_id res chain seq x y z
N MET A 1 -17.96 0.76 -9.13
CA MET A 1 -17.89 2.14 -8.63
C MET A 1 -18.56 2.16 -7.26
N PRO A 2 -18.00 2.86 -6.26
CA PRO A 2 -18.62 2.95 -4.93
C PRO A 2 -20.10 3.35 -4.98
N ALA A 3 -20.95 2.63 -4.24
CA ALA A 3 -22.37 2.94 -4.15
C ALA A 3 -22.62 4.29 -3.43
N LYS A 4 -23.59 5.08 -3.91
CA LYS A 4 -23.91 6.41 -3.35
C LYS A 4 -24.18 6.36 -1.84
N LYS A 5 -24.89 5.33 -1.36
CA LYS A 5 -25.18 5.13 0.07
C LYS A 5 -23.91 4.95 0.91
N ASN A 6 -22.91 4.22 0.40
CA ASN A 6 -21.63 4.01 1.10
C ASN A 6 -20.82 5.31 1.18
N VAL A 7 -20.74 6.06 0.07
CA VAL A 7 -20.08 7.37 0.04
C VAL A 7 -20.71 8.33 1.06
N GLN A 8 -22.05 8.36 1.12
CA GLN A 8 -22.77 9.19 2.07
C GLN A 8 -22.48 8.78 3.52
N ALA A 9 -22.56 7.49 3.85
CA ALA A 9 -22.25 6.97 5.17
C ALA A 9 -20.81 7.31 5.62
N PHE A 10 -19.84 7.23 4.69
CA PHE A 10 -18.47 7.66 4.95
C PHE A 10 -18.37 9.15 5.28
N LEU A 11 -18.99 10.00 4.46
CA LEU A 11 -19.00 11.45 4.68
C LEU A 11 -19.69 11.82 6.00
N ASP A 12 -20.74 11.12 6.39
CA ASP A 12 -21.43 11.35 7.66
C ASP A 12 -20.57 10.91 8.85
N LYS A 13 -19.80 9.82 8.72
CA LYS A 13 -18.77 9.44 9.71
C LYS A 13 -17.71 10.54 9.85
N VAL A 14 -17.22 11.10 8.74
CA VAL A 14 -16.25 12.21 8.76
C VAL A 14 -16.84 13.45 9.45
N LYS A 15 -18.09 13.82 9.13
CA LYS A 15 -18.78 14.94 9.80
C LYS A 15 -18.93 14.69 11.29
N ALA A 16 -19.30 13.48 11.71
CA ALA A 16 -19.42 13.13 13.12
C ALA A 16 -18.10 13.28 13.86
N VAL A 17 -16.99 12.81 13.28
CA VAL A 17 -15.65 13.01 13.84
C VAL A 17 -15.30 14.49 13.94
N LEU A 18 -15.49 15.27 12.87
CA LEU A 18 -15.23 16.72 12.88
C LEU A 18 -16.08 17.49 13.90
N ARG A 19 -17.30 17.03 14.19
CA ARG A 19 -18.15 17.59 15.26
C ARG A 19 -17.55 17.31 16.65
N LYS A 20 -17.01 16.11 16.88
CA LYS A 20 -16.32 15.77 18.13
C LYS A 20 -15.04 16.58 18.32
N VAL A 21 -14.23 16.75 17.26
CA VAL A 21 -12.97 17.52 17.31
C VAL A 21 -13.14 19.00 16.95
N ARG A 22 -14.29 19.62 17.29
CA ARG A 22 -14.64 20.99 16.88
C ARG A 22 -13.69 22.05 17.43
N THR A 23 -13.19 21.88 18.65
CA THR A 23 -12.27 22.81 19.34
C THR A 23 -10.82 22.33 19.37
N ALA A 24 -10.55 21.13 18.85
CA ALA A 24 -9.24 20.50 18.91
C ALA A 24 -8.16 21.24 18.11
N LYS A 25 -6.89 20.95 18.42
CA LYS A 25 -5.75 21.42 17.62
C LYS A 25 -5.79 20.83 16.21
N GLN A 26 -5.19 21.53 15.25
CA GLN A 26 -5.15 21.11 13.84
C GLN A 26 -4.54 19.71 13.66
N GLU A 27 -3.46 19.41 14.38
CA GLU A 27 -2.80 18.09 14.33
C GLU A 27 -3.73 16.94 14.74
N VAL A 28 -4.60 17.16 15.73
CA VAL A 28 -5.53 16.14 16.24
C VAL A 28 -6.59 15.84 15.19
N VAL A 29 -7.12 16.88 14.54
CA VAL A 29 -8.07 16.74 13.42
C VAL A 29 -7.46 15.89 12.31
N ILE A 30 -6.21 16.16 11.94
CA ILE A 30 -5.51 15.41 10.88
C ILE A 30 -5.28 13.95 11.31
N ARG A 31 -4.80 13.72 12.53
CA ARG A 31 -4.58 12.37 13.08
C ARG A 31 -5.88 11.56 13.16
N SER A 32 -7.02 12.19 13.46
CA SER A 32 -8.32 11.50 13.49
C SER A 32 -8.88 11.19 12.09
N LEU A 33 -8.69 12.10 11.11
CA LEU A 33 -9.26 11.91 9.77
C LEU A 33 -8.42 11.01 8.87
N ASN A 34 -7.08 11.04 9.00
CA ASN A 34 -6.19 10.31 8.11
C ASN A 34 -6.43 8.78 8.08
N PRO A 35 -6.61 8.08 9.22
CA PRO A 35 -6.92 6.65 9.22
C PRO A 35 -8.24 6.33 8.51
N LEU A 36 -9.27 7.18 8.67
CA LEU A 36 -10.57 6.98 8.03
C LEU A 36 -10.48 7.13 6.51
N ILE A 37 -9.81 8.18 6.03
CA ILE A 37 -9.60 8.43 4.60
C ILE A 37 -8.76 7.31 3.99
N ARG A 38 -7.66 6.91 4.63
CA ARG A 38 -6.82 5.80 4.16
C ARG A 38 -7.57 4.49 4.10
N GLY A 39 -8.28 4.12 5.16
CA GLY A 39 -9.04 2.88 5.23
C GLY A 39 -10.11 2.81 4.15
N TRP A 40 -10.89 3.88 3.99
CA TRP A 40 -11.94 3.95 2.98
C TRP A 40 -11.39 3.95 1.55
N ALA A 41 -10.31 4.71 1.28
CA ALA A 41 -9.68 4.73 -0.03
C ALA A 41 -9.05 3.37 -0.39
N ASN A 42 -8.43 2.69 0.58
CA ASN A 42 -7.86 1.34 0.39
C ASN A 42 -8.96 0.30 0.13
N TYR A 43 -10.12 0.41 0.78
CA TYR A 43 -11.24 -0.51 0.56
C TYR A 43 -11.80 -0.41 -0.87
N HIS A 44 -11.84 0.81 -1.43
CA HIS A 44 -12.38 1.06 -2.77
C HIS A 44 -11.31 1.14 -3.88
N CYS A 45 -10.03 0.94 -3.57
CA CYS A 45 -8.95 1.11 -4.55
C CYS A 45 -9.00 0.09 -5.69
N ASN A 46 -9.73 -1.01 -5.52
CA ASN A 46 -9.91 -2.05 -6.54
C ASN A 46 -11.07 -1.76 -7.52
N GLN A 47 -11.84 -0.71 -7.29
CA GLN A 47 -12.98 -0.32 -8.12
C GLN A 47 -12.68 0.93 -8.94
N VAL A 48 -13.54 1.22 -9.92
CA VAL A 48 -13.58 2.53 -10.60
C VAL A 48 -14.09 3.58 -9.60
N ALA A 49 -13.16 4.22 -8.87
CA ALA A 49 -13.48 5.11 -7.74
C ALA A 49 -12.79 6.49 -7.80
N LYS A 50 -11.96 6.76 -8.83
CA LYS A 50 -11.12 7.97 -8.85
C LYS A 50 -11.92 9.28 -8.82
N GLU A 51 -12.97 9.37 -9.64
CA GLU A 51 -13.86 10.54 -9.64
C GLU A 51 -14.57 10.73 -8.29
N ILE A 52 -15.01 9.64 -7.68
CA ILE A 52 -15.62 9.67 -6.35
C ILE A 52 -14.61 10.10 -5.29
N PHE A 53 -13.35 9.67 -5.38
CA PHE A 53 -12.30 10.13 -4.47
C PHE A 53 -12.10 11.64 -4.55
N HIS A 54 -12.10 12.22 -5.77
CA HIS A 54 -12.06 13.67 -5.95
C HIS A 54 -13.28 14.36 -5.34
N LYS A 55 -14.50 13.83 -5.54
CA LYS A 55 -15.73 14.36 -4.95
C LYS A 55 -15.67 14.33 -3.42
N VAL A 56 -15.22 13.23 -2.84
CA VAL A 56 -15.05 13.05 -1.40
C VAL A 56 -14.02 14.05 -0.85
N ASP A 57 -12.85 14.17 -1.48
CA ASP A 57 -11.82 15.14 -1.09
C ASP A 57 -12.36 16.58 -1.11
N MET A 58 -13.14 16.95 -2.13
CA MET A 58 -13.78 18.26 -2.22
C MET A 58 -14.76 18.51 -1.08
N VAL A 59 -15.59 17.52 -0.73
CA VAL A 59 -16.52 17.64 0.40
C VAL A 59 -15.76 17.77 1.73
N ILE A 60 -14.74 16.95 1.95
CA ILE A 60 -13.90 17.02 3.14
C ILE A 60 -13.21 18.38 3.24
N TRP A 61 -12.68 18.89 2.13
CA TRP A 61 -12.09 20.23 2.07
C TRP A 61 -13.09 21.32 2.48
N LYS A 62 -14.33 21.29 1.96
CA LYS A 62 -15.39 22.24 2.35
C LYS A 62 -15.71 22.15 3.85
N LEU A 63 -15.73 20.95 4.43
CA LEU A 63 -15.96 20.75 5.86
C LEU A 63 -14.80 21.32 6.69
N LEU A 64 -13.56 21.11 6.27
CA LEU A 64 -12.36 21.64 6.93
C LEU A 64 -12.28 23.16 6.83
N TRP A 65 -12.65 23.74 5.69
CA TRP A 65 -12.73 25.20 5.51
C TRP A 65 -13.74 25.82 6.48
N ARG A 66 -14.93 25.24 6.60
CA ARG A 66 -15.93 25.68 7.60
C ARG A 66 -15.42 25.53 9.02
N TRP A 67 -14.76 24.41 9.31
CA TRP A 67 -14.16 24.19 10.63
C TRP A 67 -13.11 25.26 10.97
N ALA A 68 -12.25 25.63 10.02
CA ALA A 68 -11.20 26.62 10.19
C ALA A 68 -11.78 28.04 10.35
N ARG A 69 -12.71 28.45 9.47
CA ARG A 69 -13.35 29.78 9.53
C ARG A 69 -14.13 30.00 10.82
N ARG A 70 -14.86 28.99 11.29
CA ARG A 70 -15.62 29.07 12.56
C ARG A 70 -14.73 29.36 13.77
N ARG A 71 -13.47 28.92 13.76
CA ARG A 71 -12.53 29.19 14.86
C ARG A 71 -12.09 30.65 14.91
N HIS A 72 -12.20 31.38 13.81
CA HIS A 72 -11.70 32.73 13.64
C HIS A 72 -12.74 33.62 12.95
N PRO A 73 -13.87 33.91 13.62
CA PRO A 73 -14.96 34.68 13.01
C PRO A 73 -14.51 36.08 12.55
N ASN A 74 -13.55 36.68 13.26
CA ASN A 74 -13.08 38.04 13.00
C ASN A 74 -11.86 38.09 12.06
N LYS A 75 -11.42 36.96 11.51
CA LYS A 75 -10.26 36.91 10.60
C LYS A 75 -10.71 36.70 9.16
N SER A 76 -9.95 37.24 8.22
CA SER A 76 -10.23 37.10 6.80
C SER A 76 -10.08 35.65 6.33
N GLY A 77 -10.71 35.35 5.19
CA GLY A 77 -10.52 34.06 4.52
C GLY A 77 -9.06 33.82 4.13
N THR A 78 -8.37 34.86 3.67
CA THR A 78 -6.94 34.82 3.31
C THR A 78 -6.08 34.41 4.50
N TRP A 79 -6.29 35.03 5.66
CA TRP A 79 -5.59 34.65 6.89
C TRP A 79 -5.86 33.18 7.27
N THR A 80 -7.12 32.73 7.13
CA THR A 80 -7.49 31.33 7.40
C THR A 80 -6.77 30.36 6.45
N LYS A 81 -6.66 30.71 5.18
CA LYS A 81 -5.90 29.93 4.18
C LYS A 81 -4.44 29.81 4.61
N GLU A 82 -3.76 30.91 4.88
CA GLU A 82 -2.35 30.94 5.25
C GLU A 82 -2.08 30.20 6.57
N ARG A 83 -3.00 30.29 7.54
CA ARG A 83 -2.84 29.68 8.86
C ARG A 83 -2.99 28.15 8.86
N TYR A 84 -3.88 27.60 8.03
CA TYR A 84 -4.30 26.19 8.07
C TYR A 84 -3.93 25.38 6.83
N PHE A 85 -3.67 26.04 5.71
CA PHE A 85 -3.43 25.41 4.42
C PHE A 85 -2.05 25.76 3.89
N LEU A 86 -1.21 24.74 3.77
CA LEU A 86 0.16 24.85 3.32
C LEU A 86 0.24 24.70 1.79
N ARG A 87 1.33 25.21 1.24
CA ARG A 87 1.85 24.76 -0.06
C ARG A 87 2.75 23.55 0.20
N HIS A 88 2.54 22.46 -0.53
CA HIS A 88 3.36 21.27 -0.44
C HIS A 88 3.64 20.71 -1.84
N GLY A 89 4.89 20.80 -2.26
CA GLY A 89 5.29 20.55 -3.65
C GLY A 89 4.59 21.50 -4.62
N SER A 90 4.01 20.96 -5.68
CA SER A 90 3.23 21.72 -6.66
C SER A 90 1.81 22.09 -6.20
N ARG A 91 1.34 21.52 -5.08
CA ARG A 91 -0.04 21.69 -4.62
C ARG A 91 -0.15 22.81 -3.59
N THR A 92 -1.16 23.65 -3.77
CA THR A 92 -1.63 24.61 -2.77
C THR A 92 -2.85 24.07 -2.05
N TRP A 93 -3.32 24.76 -1.01
CA TRP A 93 -4.53 24.37 -0.27
C TRP A 93 -4.45 23.01 0.45
N VAL A 94 -3.26 22.62 0.90
CA VAL A 94 -3.07 21.36 1.64
C VAL A 94 -3.30 21.60 3.12
N PHE A 95 -4.39 21.08 3.67
CA PHE A 95 -4.67 21.19 5.11
C PHE A 95 -3.57 20.48 5.91
N GLY A 96 -2.78 21.25 6.65
CA GLY A 96 -1.59 20.74 7.33
C GLY A 96 -0.93 21.77 8.23
N THR A 97 -0.15 21.29 9.18
CA THR A 97 0.66 22.12 10.08
C THR A 97 2.02 21.48 10.28
N LYS A 98 3.01 22.30 10.59
CA LYS A 98 4.28 21.83 11.12
C LYS A 98 4.08 21.47 12.61
N VAL A 99 4.69 20.38 13.05
CA VAL A 99 4.67 19.89 14.43
C VAL A 99 6.10 19.51 14.80
N LEU A 100 6.58 19.97 15.95
CA LEU A 100 7.84 19.53 16.53
C LEU A 100 7.66 18.11 17.07
N GLY A 101 8.44 17.17 16.52
CA GLY A 101 8.49 15.81 17.07
C GLY A 101 9.28 15.77 18.38
N GLU A 102 9.15 14.67 19.12
CA GLU A 102 9.89 14.43 20.38
C GLU A 102 11.42 14.53 20.18
N ASN A 103 11.91 14.21 18.98
CA ASN A 103 13.32 14.28 18.61
C ASN A 103 13.79 15.70 18.23
N GLY A 104 12.99 16.75 18.52
CA GLY A 104 13.28 18.14 18.16
C GLY A 104 13.17 18.46 16.65
N LYS A 105 12.87 17.47 15.81
CA LYS A 105 12.78 17.64 14.35
C LYS A 105 11.38 18.13 13.95
N GLU A 106 11.32 19.18 13.14
CA GLU A 106 10.07 19.63 12.54
C GLU A 106 9.53 18.58 11.56
N SER A 107 8.31 18.11 11.80
CA SER A 107 7.58 17.21 10.92
C SER A 107 6.31 17.89 10.39
N VAL A 108 6.00 17.68 9.11
CA VAL A 108 4.77 18.24 8.51
C VAL A 108 3.66 17.22 8.61
N VAL A 109 2.65 17.51 9.42
CA VAL A 109 1.44 16.69 9.51
C VAL A 109 0.41 17.27 8.56
N LYS A 110 0.05 16.51 7.53
CA LYS A 110 -0.91 16.90 6.49
C LYS A 110 -2.04 15.89 6.33
N LEU A 111 -3.19 16.37 5.87
CA LEU A 111 -4.32 15.52 5.51
C LEU A 111 -3.96 14.66 4.29
N VAL A 112 -4.22 13.36 4.37
CA VAL A 112 -4.20 12.51 3.17
C VAL A 112 -5.42 12.76 2.30
N ARG A 113 -5.22 12.65 1.00
CA ARG A 113 -6.29 12.71 0.00
C ARG A 113 -6.66 11.30 -0.44
N ALA A 114 -7.95 11.02 -0.54
CA ALA A 114 -8.41 9.78 -1.16
C ALA A 114 -7.97 9.72 -2.63
N SER A 115 -7.91 10.87 -3.31
CA SER A 115 -7.48 10.91 -4.72
C SER A 115 -6.02 10.53 -4.94
N ASP A 116 -5.17 10.53 -3.91
CA ASP A 116 -3.77 10.13 -4.06
C ASP A 116 -3.60 8.60 -4.04
N THR A 117 -4.61 7.85 -3.57
CA THR A 117 -4.59 6.40 -3.61
C THR A 117 -4.64 5.92 -5.07
N PRO A 118 -3.68 5.09 -5.51
CA PRO A 118 -3.70 4.51 -6.86
C PRO A 118 -4.84 3.50 -6.97
N ILE A 119 -5.52 3.50 -8.11
CA ILE A 119 -6.53 2.48 -8.41
C ILE A 119 -5.80 1.21 -8.87
N ARG A 120 -6.01 0.11 -8.16
CA ARG A 120 -5.36 -1.18 -8.39
C ARG A 120 -6.40 -2.19 -8.85
N ARG A 121 -6.49 -2.41 -10.16
CA ARG A 121 -7.47 -3.35 -10.72
C ARG A 121 -7.07 -4.79 -10.41
N HIS A 122 -8.04 -5.62 -10.03
CA HIS A 122 -7.81 -7.05 -9.90
C HIS A 122 -7.60 -7.67 -11.29
N ALA A 123 -6.43 -8.30 -11.50
CA ALA A 123 -6.19 -9.11 -12.68
C ALA A 123 -6.89 -10.48 -12.53
N LYS A 124 -7.83 -10.79 -13.42
CA LYS A 124 -8.48 -12.11 -13.47
C LYS A 124 -7.43 -13.22 -13.70
N ILE A 125 -7.72 -14.42 -13.19
CA ILE A 125 -6.95 -15.60 -13.54
C ILE A 125 -7.27 -15.94 -15.01
N LYS A 126 -6.27 -16.35 -15.80
CA LYS A 126 -6.50 -16.79 -17.18
C LYS A 126 -7.41 -18.04 -17.15
N GLY A 127 -8.42 -18.10 -18.01
CA GLY A 127 -9.42 -19.18 -17.96
C GLY A 127 -8.82 -20.58 -18.19
N GLU A 128 -7.81 -20.66 -19.05
CA GLU A 128 -7.07 -21.89 -19.38
C GLU A 128 -6.04 -22.27 -18.30
N ALA A 129 -5.80 -21.43 -17.29
CA ALA A 129 -4.75 -21.67 -16.31
C ALA A 129 -5.11 -22.86 -15.40
N ASN A 130 -4.32 -23.92 -15.49
CA ASN A 130 -4.46 -25.11 -14.67
C ASN A 130 -3.34 -25.16 -13.62
N LEU A 131 -3.71 -25.31 -12.35
CA LEU A 131 -2.76 -25.39 -11.25
C LEU A 131 -1.94 -26.69 -11.25
N PHE A 132 -2.47 -27.75 -11.85
CA PHE A 132 -1.84 -29.08 -11.90
C PHE A 132 -1.03 -29.31 -13.19
N ASP A 133 -0.90 -28.28 -14.02
CA ASP A 133 -0.10 -28.33 -15.23
C ASP A 133 1.16 -27.49 -15.05
N LEU A 134 2.31 -28.12 -15.26
CA LEU A 134 3.63 -27.51 -15.14
C LEU A 134 3.80 -26.30 -16.07
N ALA A 135 3.13 -26.28 -17.23
CA ALA A 135 3.20 -25.17 -18.17
C ALA A 135 2.71 -23.83 -17.55
N TRP A 136 1.91 -23.89 -16.48
CA TRP A 136 1.34 -22.71 -15.81
C TRP A 136 2.08 -22.31 -14.52
N GLU A 137 3.12 -23.01 -14.09
CA GLU A 137 3.81 -22.74 -12.82
C GLU A 137 4.37 -21.31 -12.79
N GLN A 138 5.13 -20.92 -13.82
CA GLN A 138 5.68 -19.57 -13.95
C GLN A 138 4.60 -18.48 -13.89
N TYR A 139 3.41 -18.74 -14.45
CA TYR A 139 2.29 -17.80 -14.40
C TYR A 139 1.76 -17.58 -12.96
N PHE A 140 1.68 -18.65 -12.15
CA PHE A 140 1.25 -18.57 -10.76
C PHE A 140 2.31 -17.92 -9.87
N GLU A 141 3.59 -18.18 -10.11
CA GLU A 141 4.73 -17.54 -9.46
C GLU A 141 4.80 -16.03 -9.73
N ASP A 142 4.59 -15.60 -10.98
CA ASP A 142 4.50 -14.18 -11.33
C ASP A 142 3.33 -13.49 -10.63
N ARG A 143 2.21 -14.22 -10.46
CA ARG A 143 1.03 -13.72 -9.74
C ARG A 143 1.31 -13.63 -8.24
N LEU A 144 2.01 -14.61 -7.67
CA LEU A 144 2.44 -14.63 -6.27
C LEU A 144 3.39 -13.46 -5.99
N THR A 145 4.40 -13.27 -6.84
CA THR A 145 5.35 -12.16 -6.80
C THR A 145 4.64 -10.80 -6.74
N ARG A 146 3.65 -10.59 -7.62
CA ARG A 146 2.83 -9.35 -7.64
C ARG A 146 2.02 -9.18 -6.36
N SER A 147 1.31 -10.22 -5.94
CA SER A 147 0.51 -10.22 -4.71
C SER A 147 1.37 -9.87 -3.48
N MET A 148 2.57 -10.43 -3.42
CA MET A 148 3.52 -10.20 -2.33
C MET A 148 4.07 -8.77 -2.31
N LYS A 149 4.36 -8.16 -3.47
CA LYS A 149 4.81 -6.76 -3.56
C LYS A 149 3.72 -5.76 -3.13
N ASP A 150 2.46 -6.10 -3.39
CA ASP A 150 1.32 -5.18 -3.22
C ASP A 150 0.77 -5.09 -1.79
N LYS A 151 0.72 -6.21 -1.05
CA LYS A 151 0.12 -6.32 0.28
C LYS A 151 1.19 -6.22 1.38
N LEU A 152 0.84 -5.67 2.54
CA LEU A 152 1.76 -5.55 3.68
C LEU A 152 2.25 -6.93 4.16
N GLN A 153 1.34 -7.88 4.39
CA GLN A 153 1.68 -9.26 4.75
C GLN A 153 2.55 -9.94 3.69
N GLY A 154 2.32 -9.62 2.41
CA GLY A 154 3.14 -10.07 1.30
C GLY A 154 4.57 -9.53 1.35
N ARG A 155 4.73 -8.25 1.72
CA ARG A 155 6.05 -7.63 1.89
C ARG A 155 6.82 -8.24 3.05
N THR A 156 6.14 -8.59 4.15
CA THR A 156 6.75 -9.35 5.24
C THR A 156 7.27 -10.70 4.75
N ARG A 157 6.48 -11.44 3.95
CA ARG A 157 6.94 -12.71 3.34
C ARG A 157 8.18 -12.51 2.46
N LEU A 158 8.21 -11.48 1.62
CA LEU A 158 9.39 -11.15 0.80
C LEU A 158 10.61 -10.81 1.65
N LEU A 159 10.44 -10.04 2.72
CA LEU A 159 11.53 -9.71 3.63
C LEU A 159 12.07 -10.96 4.31
N ASN A 160 11.20 -11.87 4.75
CA ASN A 160 11.63 -13.13 5.37
C ASN A 160 12.43 -14.00 4.38
N LEU A 161 11.98 -14.10 3.12
CA LEU A 161 12.74 -14.81 2.08
C LEU A 161 14.08 -14.14 1.80
N TRP A 162 14.10 -12.81 1.68
CA TRP A 162 15.33 -12.05 1.41
C TRP A 162 16.35 -12.20 2.55
N VAL A 163 15.93 -12.09 3.80
CA VAL A 163 16.79 -12.31 4.98
C VAL A 163 17.23 -13.76 5.07
N GLY A 164 16.35 -14.73 4.78
CA GLY A 164 16.67 -16.16 4.80
C GLY A 164 17.67 -16.57 3.71
N GLN A 165 17.81 -15.77 2.65
CA GLN A 165 18.76 -15.95 1.56
C GLN A 165 19.98 -15.02 1.68
N ASP A 166 20.16 -14.34 2.80
CA ASP A 166 21.22 -13.32 3.00
C ASP A 166 21.26 -12.28 1.85
N GLY A 167 20.12 -12.01 1.24
CA GLY A 167 19.95 -11.07 0.15
C GLY A 167 20.57 -11.47 -1.19
N VAL A 168 21.01 -12.72 -1.38
CA VAL A 168 21.59 -13.23 -2.62
C VAL A 168 20.66 -14.17 -3.37
N CYS A 169 20.81 -14.21 -4.70
CA CYS A 169 20.08 -15.12 -5.58
C CYS A 169 20.72 -16.52 -5.53
N PRO A 170 19.99 -17.58 -5.17
CA PRO A 170 20.54 -18.93 -5.09
C PRO A 170 21.06 -19.53 -6.40
N ASN A 171 20.61 -19.01 -7.56
CA ASN A 171 21.00 -19.53 -8.87
C ASN A 171 22.33 -18.96 -9.39
N CYS A 172 22.55 -17.64 -9.26
CA CYS A 172 23.78 -16.98 -9.75
C CYS A 172 24.70 -16.48 -8.62
N GLN A 173 24.26 -16.56 -7.36
CA GLN A 173 24.97 -16.09 -6.17
C GLN A 173 25.23 -14.58 -6.10
N GLU A 174 24.62 -13.80 -6.99
CA GLU A 174 24.72 -12.34 -6.97
C GLU A 174 23.63 -11.68 -6.09
N PRO A 175 23.87 -10.45 -5.57
CA PRO A 175 22.91 -9.73 -4.76
C PRO A 175 21.57 -9.45 -5.47
N LEU A 176 20.47 -9.62 -4.73
CA LEU A 176 19.13 -9.18 -5.12
C LEU A 176 18.97 -7.71 -4.73
N THR A 177 18.96 -6.82 -5.72
CA THR A 177 18.83 -5.37 -5.53
C THR A 177 17.49 -4.87 -6.07
N ARG A 178 17.16 -3.62 -5.76
CA ARG A 178 15.97 -2.96 -6.33
C ARG A 178 16.04 -2.77 -7.84
N GLU A 179 17.26 -2.68 -8.38
CA GLU A 179 17.51 -2.48 -9.80
C GLU A 179 17.36 -3.79 -10.58
N THR A 180 17.94 -4.87 -10.05
CA THR A 180 17.85 -6.20 -10.68
C THR A 180 16.46 -6.82 -10.52
N GLY A 181 15.77 -6.47 -9.43
CA GLY A 181 14.45 -7.00 -9.12
C GLY A 181 14.49 -8.49 -8.77
N TRP A 182 13.32 -9.05 -8.50
CA TRP A 182 13.17 -10.43 -8.07
C TRP A 182 11.80 -11.00 -8.40
N HIS A 183 11.79 -12.30 -8.65
CA HIS A 183 10.64 -13.18 -8.81
C HIS A 183 10.65 -14.22 -7.69
N VAL A 184 9.46 -14.62 -7.26
CA VAL A 184 9.25 -15.72 -6.30
C VAL A 184 9.17 -17.01 -7.10
N HIS A 185 9.89 -18.04 -6.67
CA HIS A 185 10.02 -19.34 -7.30
C HIS A 185 9.65 -20.46 -6.34
N HIS A 186 8.93 -21.47 -6.80
CA HIS A 186 8.61 -22.69 -6.06
C HIS A 186 9.71 -23.74 -6.26
N ILE A 187 10.28 -24.25 -5.16
CA ILE A 187 11.34 -25.28 -5.22
C ILE A 187 10.76 -26.60 -5.74
N VAL A 188 9.65 -27.03 -5.15
CA VAL A 188 8.79 -28.06 -5.71
C VAL A 188 7.60 -27.33 -6.33
N PRO A 189 7.40 -27.40 -7.65
CA PRO A 189 6.23 -26.84 -8.32
C PRO A 189 4.93 -27.30 -7.66
N ARG A 190 3.90 -26.43 -7.64
CA ARG A 190 2.60 -26.79 -7.06
C ARG A 190 1.93 -27.92 -7.81
N ALA A 191 2.12 -27.99 -9.14
CA ALA A 191 1.65 -29.09 -9.97
C ALA A 191 2.22 -30.46 -9.54
N LEU A 192 3.39 -30.47 -8.89
CA LEU A 192 4.07 -31.68 -8.38
C LEU A 192 3.87 -31.87 -6.86
N GLY A 193 2.87 -31.21 -6.27
CA GLY A 193 2.55 -31.34 -4.84
C GLY A 193 3.29 -30.37 -3.91
N GLY A 194 4.00 -29.38 -4.45
CA GLY A 194 4.64 -28.34 -3.65
C GLY A 194 3.67 -27.41 -2.91
N SER A 195 4.06 -26.97 -1.73
CA SER A 195 3.29 -26.03 -0.89
C SER A 195 3.57 -24.56 -1.26
N ASP A 196 2.69 -23.64 -0.85
CA ASP A 196 2.98 -22.19 -0.90
C ASP A 196 3.63 -21.68 0.41
N SER A 197 4.26 -22.54 1.19
CA SER A 197 4.93 -22.16 2.44
C SER A 197 6.27 -21.49 2.16
N LEU A 198 6.76 -20.64 3.08
CA LEU A 198 8.06 -19.98 2.92
C LEU A 198 9.21 -20.98 2.72
N SER A 199 9.10 -22.20 3.26
CA SER A 199 10.08 -23.27 3.07
C SER A 199 10.17 -23.81 1.64
N ASN A 200 9.13 -23.63 0.82
CA ASN A 200 9.10 -24.08 -0.57
C ASN A 200 9.27 -22.91 -1.57
N LEU A 201 9.67 -21.72 -1.08
CA LEU A 201 9.78 -20.52 -1.88
C LEU A 201 11.20 -19.97 -1.88
N LEU A 202 11.62 -19.44 -3.02
CA LEU A 202 12.89 -18.73 -3.21
C LEU A 202 12.68 -17.41 -3.95
N LEU A 203 13.59 -16.46 -3.74
CA LEU A 203 13.74 -15.25 -4.55
C LEU A 203 14.86 -15.47 -5.56
N LEU A 204 14.52 -15.32 -6.84
CA LEU A 204 15.46 -15.38 -7.96
C LEU A 204 15.42 -14.07 -8.76
N HIS A 205 16.51 -13.73 -9.44
CA HIS A 205 16.44 -12.69 -10.47
C HIS A 205 15.48 -13.11 -11.60
N PRO A 206 14.83 -12.18 -12.31
CA PRO A 206 13.91 -12.51 -13.40
C PRO A 206 14.55 -13.37 -14.52
N ASN A 207 15.85 -13.22 -14.77
CA ASN A 207 16.56 -14.05 -15.76
C ASN A 207 16.84 -15.45 -15.22
N CYS A 208 17.34 -15.55 -13.98
CA CYS A 208 17.58 -16.83 -13.32
C CYS A 208 16.29 -17.65 -13.19
N HIS A 209 15.18 -17.00 -12.85
CA HIS A 209 13.86 -17.61 -12.78
C HIS A 209 13.42 -18.22 -14.12
N ARG A 210 13.66 -17.53 -15.24
CA ARG A 210 13.37 -18.09 -16.57
C ARG A 210 14.29 -19.27 -16.91
N GLN A 211 15.57 -19.18 -16.53
CA GLN A 211 16.54 -20.25 -16.75
C GLN A 211 16.15 -21.53 -16.00
N THR A 212 15.70 -21.42 -14.74
CA THR A 212 15.31 -22.57 -13.92
C THR A 212 14.09 -23.30 -14.50
N HIS A 213 13.14 -22.57 -15.08
CA HIS A 213 12.01 -23.15 -15.81
C HIS A 213 12.42 -23.82 -17.13
N SER A 214 13.40 -23.26 -17.86
CA SER A 214 13.88 -23.87 -19.10
C SER A 214 14.79 -25.09 -18.91
N LEU A 215 15.56 -25.14 -17.82
CA LEU A 215 16.59 -26.15 -17.56
C LEU A 215 16.13 -27.28 -16.62
N GLY A 216 14.91 -27.21 -16.07
CA GLY A 216 14.32 -28.29 -15.27
C GLY A 216 14.74 -28.32 -13.79
N ASN A 217 14.76 -27.16 -13.12
CA ASN A 217 14.93 -27.01 -11.66
C ASN A 217 16.18 -27.66 -11.02
N SER A 218 17.18 -28.06 -11.81
CA SER A 218 18.37 -28.74 -11.32
C SER A 218 19.24 -27.82 -10.45
N GLY A 219 19.27 -28.09 -9.15
CA GLY A 219 20.32 -27.58 -8.25
C GLY A 219 19.97 -26.37 -7.36
N LEU A 220 18.70 -25.95 -7.27
CA LEU A 220 18.34 -24.90 -6.32
C LEU A 220 18.39 -25.44 -4.88
N PRO A 221 19.13 -24.78 -3.96
CA PRO A 221 19.19 -25.21 -2.57
C PRO A 221 17.85 -24.96 -1.87
N ALA A 222 17.51 -25.85 -0.92
CA ALA A 222 16.43 -25.57 0.01
C ALA A 222 16.79 -24.32 0.85
N PRO A 223 15.85 -23.39 1.10
CA PRO A 223 16.11 -22.22 1.92
C PRO A 223 16.53 -22.68 3.33
N LEU A 224 17.68 -22.15 3.78
CA LEU A 224 18.27 -22.52 5.06
C LEU A 224 17.34 -22.16 6.23
N LYS A 225 17.22 -23.12 7.16
CA LYS A 225 16.49 -23.04 8.43
C LYS A 225 17.10 -22.01 9.37
N ARG A 226 16.92 -20.70 9.15
CA ARG A 226 16.95 -19.77 10.29
C ARG A 226 15.55 -19.74 10.87
N GLY A 227 15.34 -20.59 11.88
CA GLY A 227 14.10 -20.64 12.65
C GLY A 227 13.82 -19.27 13.25
N PHE A 228 12.74 -18.65 12.82
CA PHE A 228 12.11 -17.55 13.54
C PHE A 228 10.82 -18.11 14.13
N ALA A 229 10.76 -18.08 15.45
CA ALA A 229 9.61 -18.49 16.23
C ALA A 229 8.35 -17.75 15.77
N GLU A 230 7.25 -18.48 15.68
CA GLU A 230 5.91 -17.94 15.45
C GLU A 230 5.59 -16.91 16.54
N ALA A 231 5.21 -15.70 16.11
CA ALA A 231 4.60 -14.66 16.94
C ALA A 231 3.56 -13.90 16.10
#